data_AF-A0AAV0YDE2-F1
#
_entry.id   AF-A0AAV0YDE2-F1
#
_cell.length_a   1.000
_cell.length_b   1.000
_cell.length_c   1.000
_cell.angle_alpha   90.00
_cell.angle_beta   90.00
_cell.angle_gamma   90.00
#
_symmetry.space_group_name_H-M   'P 1'
#
loop_
_entity.id
_entity.type
_entity.pdbx_description
1 polymer ?
#
loop_
_entity_poly.entity_id
_entity_poly.type
_entity_poly.pdbx_seq_one_letter_code
_entity_poly.pdbx_strand_id
1 'polypeptide(L)' 'MIFACTTLIQLVVSNNVEEIHIDATFKVVPSNMGRQMLSIHCMIGNHSIPIVYCLMEAKSRNAYNSVFSFF' A
#
# COMPACT_ATOMS: atom_id res chain seq x y z
N MET A 1 2.25 -2.86 10.23
CA MET A 1 3.64 -2.87 9.71
C MET A 1 3.61 -2.42 8.27
N ILE A 2 4.53 -1.55 7.84
CA ILE A 2 4.57 -1.01 6.46
C ILE A 2 5.88 -1.46 5.80
N PHE A 3 5.75 -2.00 4.59
CA PHE A 3 6.85 -2.37 3.69
C PHE A 3 6.73 -1.49 2.45
N ALA A 4 7.74 -0.64 2.23
CA ALA A 4 7.76 0.31 1.14
C ALA A 4 9.19 0.44 0.60
N CYS A 5 9.30 0.66 -0.72
CA CYS A 5 10.57 0.98 -1.36
C CYS A 5 10.57 2.47 -1.71
N THR A 6 11.33 3.27 -0.95
CA THR A 6 11.41 4.72 -1.15
C THR A 6 11.93 5.07 -2.54
N THR A 7 12.90 4.32 -3.06
CA THR A 7 13.41 4.51 -4.44
C THR A 7 12.31 4.30 -5.49
N LEU A 8 11.46 3.28 -5.33
CA LEU A 8 10.36 3.03 -6.24
C LEU A 8 9.29 4.11 -6.14
N ILE A 9 8.95 4.55 -4.92
CA ILE A 9 8.01 5.66 -4.69
C ILE A 9 8.53 6.95 -5.34
N GLN A 10 9.81 7.29 -5.15
CA GLN A 10 10.43 8.45 -5.77
C GLN A 10 10.40 8.37 -7.29
N LEU A 11 10.63 7.18 -7.88
CA LEU A 11 10.54 6.97 -9.32
C LEU A 11 9.10 7.19 -9.82
N VAL A 12 8.09 6.71 -9.09
CA VAL A 12 6.68 6.94 -9.43
C VAL A 12 6.35 8.43 -9.41
N VAL A 13 6.80 9.15 -8.37
CA VAL A 13 6.63 10.61 -8.25
C VAL A 13 7.36 11.35 -9.37
N SER A 14 8.61 10.99 -9.68
CA SER A 14 9.40 11.67 -10.72
C SER A 14 8.87 11.46 -12.13
N ASN A 15 8.12 10.37 -12.37
CA ASN A 15 7.51 10.06 -13.65
C ASN A 15 6.06 10.56 -13.79
N ASN A 16 5.56 11.38 -12.84
CA ASN A 16 4.20 11.92 -12.84
C ASN A 16 3.12 10.84 -13.03
N VAL A 17 3.24 9.72 -12.32
CA VAL A 17 2.16 8.73 -12.31
C VAL A 17 1.00 9.28 -11.49
N GLU A 18 -0.13 9.53 -12.15
CA GLU A 18 -1.30 10.16 -11.53
C GLU A 18 -2.35 9.16 -11.02
N GLU A 19 -2.24 7.89 -11.42
CA GLU A 19 -3.22 6.86 -11.08
C GLU A 19 -2.63 5.85 -10.09
N ILE A 20 -3.27 5.76 -8.92
CA ILE A 20 -2.93 4.83 -7.85
C ILE A 20 -4.17 4.02 -7.49
N HIS A 21 -4.03 2.71 -7.42
CA HIS A 21 -5.07 1.80 -6.94
C HIS A 21 -4.70 1.29 -5.55
N ILE A 22 -5.69 1.26 -4.66
CA ILE A 22 -5.51 0.80 -3.28
C ILE A 22 -6.44 -0.38 -3.08
N ASP A 23 -5.88 -1.53 -2.73
CA ASP A 23 -6.63 -2.75 -2.55
C ASP A 23 -6.33 -3.40 -1.19
N ALA A 24 -7.37 -3.73 -0.45
CA ALA A 24 -7.30 -4.40 0.85
C ALA A 24 -7.58 -5.90 0.64
N THR A 25 -6.58 -6.56 0.05
CA THR A 25 -6.70 -7.83 -0.69
C THR A 25 -6.77 -9.09 0.18
N PHE A 26 -6.03 -9.18 1.28
CA PHE A 26 -5.84 -10.49 1.95
C PHE A 26 -6.27 -10.50 3.41
N LYS A 27 -7.07 -11.52 3.78
CA LYS A 27 -7.32 -11.90 5.19
C LYS A 27 -6.34 -12.97 5.69
N VAL A 28 -5.60 -13.62 4.79
CA VAL A 28 -4.56 -14.59 5.14
C VAL A 28 -3.27 -13.82 5.35
N VAL A 29 -2.96 -13.55 6.61
CA VAL A 29 -1.73 -12.91 7.05
C VAL A 29 -1.04 -13.84 8.06
N PRO A 30 0.29 -13.77 8.21
CA PRO A 30 0.98 -14.55 9.24
C PRO A 30 0.34 -14.30 10.61
N SER A 31 0.22 -15.36 11.41
CA SER A 31 -0.34 -15.26 12.75
C SER A 31 0.38 -14.18 13.57
N ASN A 32 -0.40 -13.35 14.27
CA ASN A 32 0.09 -12.25 15.11
C ASN A 32 0.81 -11.10 14.37
N MET A 33 0.64 -10.97 13.05
CA MET A 33 1.22 -9.85 12.28
C MET A 33 0.17 -8.90 11.69
N GLY A 34 -1.11 -9.10 12.00
CA GLY A 34 -2.23 -8.28 11.56
C GLY A 34 -3.48 -9.13 11.30
N ARG A 35 -4.51 -8.48 10.74
CA ARG A 35 -5.74 -9.16 10.27
C ARG A 35 -5.94 -9.03 8.77
N GLN A 36 -5.17 -8.16 8.13
CA GLN A 36 -5.25 -7.94 6.70
C GLN A 36 -3.98 -7.34 6.10
N MET A 37 -3.85 -7.44 4.78
CA MET A 37 -2.87 -6.68 4.00
C MET A 37 -3.56 -5.64 3.12
N LEU A 38 -3.10 -4.40 3.22
CA LEU A 38 -3.37 -3.31 2.28
C LEU A 38 -2.21 -3.25 1.29
N SER A 39 -2.50 -3.20 0.00
CA SER A 39 -1.53 -3.00 -1.08
C SER A 39 -1.87 -1.72 -1.83
N ILE A 40 -0.86 -0.87 -2.06
CA ILE A 40 -0.97 0.32 -2.90
C ILE A 40 -0.18 0.02 -4.18
N HIS A 41 -0.84 0.22 -5.31
CA HIS A 41 -0.30 -0.03 -6.64
C HIS A 41 -0.32 1.26 -7.45
N CYS A 42 0.75 1.53 -8.18
CA CYS A 42 0.70 2.55 -9.23
C CYS A 42 0.30 1.90 -10.56
N MET A 43 -0.37 2.65 -11.41
CA MET A 43 -0.76 2.21 -12.75
C MET A 43 0.18 2.79 -13.79
N ILE A 44 0.88 1.94 -14.54
CA ILE A 44 1.78 2.36 -15.62
C ILE A 44 1.44 1.55 -16.88
N GLY A 45 0.93 2.23 -17.92
CA GLY A 45 0.58 1.57 -19.18
C GLY A 45 -0.37 0.38 -18.98
N ASN A 46 -1.43 0.55 -18.19
CA ASN A 46 -2.39 -0.49 -17.79
C ASN A 46 -1.82 -1.67 -16.96
N HIS A 47 -0.57 -1.57 -16.49
CA HIS A 47 0.00 -2.54 -15.56
C HIS A 47 -0.13 -2.02 -14.13
N SER A 48 -0.58 -2.89 -13.23
CA SER A 48 -0.65 -2.61 -11.79
C SER A 48 0.67 -3.03 -11.14
N ILE A 49 1.41 -2.05 -10.62
CA ILE A 49 2.73 -2.27 -10.03
C ILE A 49 2.64 -1.97 -8.52
N PRO A 50 2.86 -2.96 -7.65
CA PRO A 50 2.79 -2.74 -6.21
C PRO A 50 3.97 -1.90 -5.72
N ILE A 51 3.68 -0.87 -4.93
CA ILE A 51 4.70 0.05 -4.40
C ILE A 51 4.76 0.07 -2.87
N VAL A 52 3.66 -0.30 -2.20
CA VAL A 52 3.56 -0.38 -0.73
C VAL A 52 2.73 -1.58 -0.34
N TYR A 53 3.16 -2.28 0.70
CA TYR A 53 2.36 -3.25 1.43
C TYR A 53 2.25 -2.86 2.90
N CYS A 54 1.06 -2.91 3.47
CA CYS A 54 0.83 -2.64 4.88
C CYS A 54 0.03 -3.78 5.51
N LEU A 55 0.62 -4.43 6.52
CA LEU A 55 -0.12 -5.31 7.42
C LEU A 55 -0.86 -4.46 8.45
N MET A 56 -2.20 -4.57 8.46
CA MET A 56 -3.07 -3.77 9.32
C MET A 56 -3.85 -4.65 10.30
N GLU A 57 -4.08 -4.10 11.49
CA GLU A 57 -4.88 -4.75 12.55
C GLU A 57 -6.39 -4.64 12.31
N ALA A 58 -6.86 -3.65 11.55
CA ALA A 58 -8.29 -3.42 11.32
C ALA A 58 -8.59 -2.72 9.99
N LYS A 59 -9.79 -2.98 9.42
CA LYS A 59 -10.40 -2.23 8.31
C LYS A 59 -11.15 -1.00 8.84
N SER A 60 -10.46 -0.06 9.47
CA SER A 60 -11.07 1.15 10.03
C SER A 60 -10.46 2.42 9.43
N ARG A 61 -11.24 3.50 9.38
CA ARG A 61 -10.76 4.81 8.91
C ARG A 61 -9.51 5.26 9.65
N ASN A 62 -9.47 5.10 10.97
CA ASN A 62 -8.30 5.48 11.77
C ASN A 62 -7.05 4.68 11.40
N ALA A 63 -7.21 3.38 11.09
CA ALA A 63 -6.10 2.55 10.64
C ALA A 63 -5.59 3.02 9.26
N TYR A 64 -6.48 3.30 8.30
CA TYR A 64 -6.08 3.86 7.00
C TYR A 64 -5.41 5.23 7.13
N ASN A 65 -5.97 6.14 7.94
CA ASN A 65 -5.36 7.44 8.19
C ASN A 65 -3.94 7.30 8.74
N SER A 66 -3.71 6.34 9.64
CA SER A 66 -2.38 6.07 10.19
C SER A 66 -1.39 5.60 9.12
N VAL A 67 -1.85 4.83 8.11
CA VAL A 67 -1.02 4.44 6.97
C VAL A 67 -0.70 5.66 6.10
N PHE A 68 -1.69 6.49 5.79
CA PHE A 68 -1.46 7.65 4.93
C PHE A 68 -0.63 8.74 5.60
N SER A 69 -0.70 8.91 6.92
CA SER A 69 0.16 9.83 7.66
C SER A 69 1.61 9.36 7.80
N PHE A 70 1.93 8.12 7.40
CA PHE A 70 3.31 7.63 7.36
C PHE A 70 4.07 8.09 6.12
N PHE A 71 3.36 8.36 5.02
CA PHE A 71 3.92 8.84 3.75
C PHE A 71 3.91 10.37 3.72
#